data_AF-A0A967SKP2-F1
#
_entry.id   AF-A0A967SKP2-F1
#
_cell.length_a   1.000
_cell.length_b   1.000
_cell.length_c   1.000
_cell.angle_alpha   90.00
_cell.angle_beta   90.00
_cell.angle_gamma   90.00
#
_symmetry.space_group_name_H-M   'P 1'
#
loop_
_entity.id
_entity.type
_entity.pdbx_description
1 polymer ?
#
loop_
_entity_poly.entity_id
_entity_poly.type
_entity_poly.pdbx_seq_one_letter_code
_entity_poly.pdbx_strand_id
1 'polypeptide(L)' 'ARPHPWHGLSPGPRPPSELHAFIEITPFDLVKYEVDKITGYLRVDRAQRTSSLPPALYGFVPRTFAGERVGALMDGA' A
#
# COMPACT_ATOMS: atom_id res chain seq x y z
N ALA A 1 17.36 1.82 -14.35
CA ALA A 1 16.52 0.68 -13.90
C ALA A 1 15.29 1.23 -13.18
N ARG A 2 14.13 0.56 -13.27
CA ARG A 2 12.93 0.97 -12.51
C ARG A 2 13.16 0.71 -11.02
N PRO A 3 13.04 1.71 -10.13
CA PRO A 3 13.18 1.48 -8.69
C PRO A 3 12.01 0.64 -8.18
N HIS A 4 12.30 -0.34 -7.31
CA HIS A 4 11.26 -1.11 -6.63
C HIS A 4 10.38 -0.15 -5.80
N PRO A 5 9.03 -0.18 -5.92
CA PRO A 5 8.16 0.79 -5.24
C PRO A 5 8.38 0.89 -3.73
N TRP A 6 8.60 -0.24 -3.07
CA TRP A 6 8.85 -0.28 -1.63
C TRP A 6 10.26 0.16 -1.21
N HIS A 7 11.32 -0.39 -1.80
CA HIS A 7 12.70 -0.15 -1.36
C HIS A 7 13.39 1.02 -2.08
N GLY A 8 13.06 1.24 -3.35
CA GLY A 8 13.75 2.18 -4.23
C GLY A 8 13.24 3.63 -4.15
N LEU A 9 12.02 3.85 -3.65
CA LEU A 9 11.44 5.19 -3.52
C LEU A 9 11.73 5.80 -2.14
N SER A 10 11.85 7.13 -2.09
CA SER A 10 11.95 7.87 -0.83
C SER A 10 10.59 7.87 -0.10
N PRO A 11 10.55 7.72 1.24
CA PRO A 11 9.33 7.81 2.04
C PRO A 11 8.70 9.21 2.02
N GLY A 12 9.41 10.24 1.57
CA GLY A 12 8.92 11.61 1.49
C GLY A 12 9.97 12.65 1.89
N PRO A 13 9.65 13.94 1.78
CA PRO A 13 10.59 15.03 2.05
C PRO A 13 10.74 15.34 3.54
N ARG A 14 9.72 15.09 4.39
CA ARG A 14 9.77 15.34 5.85
C ARG A 14 9.04 14.27 6.67
N PRO A 15 9.47 13.00 6.69
CA PRO A 15 8.83 11.98 7.53
C PRO A 15 8.94 12.32 9.03
N PRO A 16 7.88 12.14 9.85
CA PRO A 16 6.55 11.60 9.50
C PRO A 16 5.53 12.65 9.03
N SER A 17 5.88 13.94 9.03
CA SER A 17 4.95 15.05 8.80
C SER A 17 4.53 15.25 7.35
N GLU A 18 5.40 14.96 6.38
CA GLU A 18 5.10 14.96 4.94
C GLU A 18 5.74 13.75 4.27
N LEU A 19 4.89 12.93 3.63
CA LEU A 19 5.24 11.60 3.12
C LEU A 19 4.82 11.46 1.66
N HIS A 20 5.50 10.56 0.95
CA HIS A 20 5.03 10.00 -0.31
C HIS A 20 4.16 8.78 -0.05
N ALA A 21 3.05 8.68 -0.78
CA ALA A 21 2.24 7.47 -0.85
C ALA A 21 2.36 6.87 -2.25
N PHE A 22 2.70 5.58 -2.33
CA PHE A 22 2.60 4.82 -3.56
C PHE A 22 1.17 4.28 -3.67
N ILE A 23 0.41 4.78 -4.64
CA ILE A 23 -1.01 4.46 -4.79
C ILE A 23 -1.17 3.13 -5.54
N GLU A 24 -1.89 2.21 -4.91
CA GLU A 24 -2.22 0.89 -5.46
C GLU A 24 -3.65 0.86 -6.01
N ILE A 25 -4.56 1.66 -5.42
CA ILE A 25 -5.99 1.64 -5.75
C ILE A 25 -6.54 3.06 -5.73
N THR A 26 -7.35 3.39 -6.73
CA THR A 26 -8.13 4.62 -6.84
C THR A 26 -9.61 4.36 -6.49
N PRO A 27 -10.41 5.40 -6.20
CA PRO A 27 -11.84 5.24 -5.94
C PRO A 27 -12.66 4.62 -7.08
N PHE A 28 -12.10 4.53 -8.29
CA PHE A 28 -12.78 3.98 -9.47
C PHE A 28 -12.43 2.50 -9.71
N ASP A 29 -11.50 1.93 -8.95
CA ASP A 29 -11.04 0.57 -9.16
C ASP A 29 -11.99 -0.46 -8.52
N LEU A 30 -12.43 -1.41 -9.34
CA LEU A 30 -13.25 -2.57 -8.92
C LEU A 30 -12.41 -3.76 -8.45
N VAL A 31 -11.09 -3.61 -8.49
CA VAL A 31 -10.12 -4.65 -8.18
C VAL A 31 -9.21 -4.13 -7.07
N LYS A 32 -8.97 -4.98 -6.08
CA LYS A 32 -7.94 -4.71 -5.09
C LYS A 32 -6.60 -5.14 -5.66
N TYR A 33 -5.78 -4.15 -5.99
CA TYR A 33 -4.40 -4.35 -6.35
C TYR A 33 -3.50 -4.25 -5.12
N GLU A 34 -2.37 -4.96 -5.16
CA GLU A 34 -1.27 -4.79 -4.23
C GLU A 34 0.06 -4.92 -4.98
N VAL A 35 1.08 -4.21 -4.53
CA VAL A 35 2.45 -4.44 -4.98
C VAL A 35 2.94 -5.78 -4.46
N ASP A 36 3.39 -6.63 -5.39
CA ASP A 36 4.10 -7.84 -5.04
C ASP A 36 5.46 -7.48 -4.41
N LYS A 37 5.66 -7.92 -3.16
CA LYS A 37 6.81 -7.53 -2.34
C LYS A 37 8.16 -7.99 -2.88
N ILE A 38 8.17 -9.03 -3.71
CA ILE A 38 9.41 -9.61 -4.27
C ILE A 38 9.79 -8.88 -5.54
N THR A 39 8.82 -8.68 -6.44
CA THR A 39 9.07 -8.18 -7.80
C THR A 39 8.85 -6.68 -7.95
N GLY A 40 8.04 -6.08 -7.09
CA GLY A 40 7.65 -4.67 -7.17
C GLY A 40 6.59 -4.37 -8.22
N TYR A 41 6.03 -5.39 -8.88
CA TYR A 41 4.92 -5.21 -9.83
C TYR A 41 3.58 -5.15 -9.11
N LEU A 42 2.65 -4.41 -9.70
CA LEU A 42 1.26 -4.39 -9.25
C LEU A 42 0.58 -5.70 -9.63
N ARG A 43 0.00 -6.39 -8.65
CA ARG A 43 -0.67 -7.67 -8.80
C ARG A 43 -2.12 -7.56 -8.33
N VAL A 44 -3.00 -8.31 -8.97
CA VAL A 44 -4.37 -8.51 -8.49
C VAL A 44 -4.34 -9.38 -7.24
N ASP A 45 -4.72 -8.81 -6.10
CA ASP A 45 -4.98 -9.56 -4.87
C ASP A 45 -6.35 -10.25 -4.99
N ARG A 46 -7.39 -9.46 -5.29
CA ARG A 46 -8.76 -9.98 -5.49
C ARG A 46 -9.65 -8.98 -6.22
N ALA A 47 -10.73 -9.46 -6.82
CA ALA A 47 -11.86 -8.62 -7.18
C ALA A 47 -12.61 -8.14 -5.92
N GLN A 48 -13.20 -6.95 -5.97
CA GLN A 48 -14.07 -6.50 -4.89
C GLN A 48 -15.33 -7.38 -4.83
N ARG A 49 -15.64 -7.89 -3.63
CA ARG A 49 -16.77 -8.82 -3.41
C ARG A 49 -18.11 -8.11 -3.27
N THR A 50 -18.10 -6.82 -3.00
CA THR A 50 -19.32 -6.01 -2.79
C THR A 50 -19.23 -4.74 -3.63
N SER A 51 -20.33 -3.98 -3.69
CA SER A 51 -20.38 -2.65 -4.32
C SER A 51 -19.66 -1.55 -3.52
N SER A 52 -18.92 -1.92 -2.46
CA SER A 52 -18.13 -0.97 -1.69
C SER A 52 -16.84 -0.66 -2.44
N LEU A 53 -16.75 0.56 -2.98
CA LEU A 53 -15.53 1.10 -3.57
C LEU A 53 -14.67 1.77 -2.49
N PRO A 54 -13.34 1.77 -2.63
CA PRO A 54 -12.47 2.58 -1.79
C PRO A 54 -12.89 4.06 -1.87
N PRO A 55 -13.11 4.75 -0.74
CA PRO A 55 -13.57 6.14 -0.77
C PRO A 55 -12.46 7.14 -1.13
N ALA A 56 -11.20 6.69 -1.16
CA ALA A 56 -10.01 7.52 -1.37
C ALA A 56 -8.91 6.72 -2.08
N LEU A 57 -7.85 7.43 -2.48
CA LEU A 57 -6.62 6.79 -2.94
C LEU A 57 -6.05 5.92 -1.82
N TYR A 58 -5.75 4.67 -2.13
CA TYR A 58 -5.25 3.67 -1.19
C TYR A 58 -3.89 3.15 -1.65
N GLY A 59 -2.99 2.90 -0.70
CA GLY A 59 -1.66 2.38 -0.96
C GLY A 59 -0.79 2.41 0.28
N PHE A 60 0.51 2.56 0.11
CA PHE A 60 1.48 2.49 1.22
C PHE A 60 2.58 3.56 1.13
N VAL A 61 3.26 3.79 2.25
CA VAL A 61 4.44 4.67 2.33
C VAL A 61 5.70 3.84 2.05
N PRO A 62 6.54 4.20 1.06
CA PRO A 62 7.78 3.49 0.78
C PRO A 62 8.68 3.36 2.01
N ARG A 63 9.50 2.30 2.07
CA ARG A 63 10.44 2.00 3.18
C ARG A 63 9.82 1.96 4.58
N THR A 64 8.53 1.65 4.69
CA THR A 64 7.87 1.39 5.98
C THR A 64 7.48 -0.07 6.11
N PHE A 65 7.36 -0.57 7.34
CA PHE A 65 6.92 -1.94 7.63
C PHE A 65 6.06 -1.94 8.90
N ALA A 66 4.84 -2.48 8.78
CA ALA A 66 3.98 -2.79 9.91
C ALA A 66 4.11 -4.29 10.20
N GLY A 67 4.88 -4.62 11.24
CA GLY A 67 5.13 -6.00 11.67
C GLY A 67 4.58 -6.26 13.06
N GLU A 68 5.37 -6.92 13.91
CA GLU A 68 4.97 -7.39 15.25
C GLU A 68 4.33 -6.30 16.11
N ARG A 69 4.94 -5.11 16.20
CA ARG A 69 4.40 -4.02 17.02
C ARG A 69 2.98 -3.62 16.62
N VAL A 70 2.67 -3.60 15.33
CA VAL A 70 1.32 -3.26 14.85
C VAL A 70 0.39 -4.46 14.98
N GLY A 71 0.89 -5.67 14.72
CA GLY A 71 0.14 -6.91 14.92
C GLY A 71 -0.32 -7.09 16.37
N ALA A 72 0.52 -6.77 17.35
CA ALA A 72 0.19 -6.82 18.77
C ALA A 72 -0.91 -5.82 19.19
N LEU A 73 -1.24 -4.82 18.37
CA LEU A 73 -2.36 -3.91 18.63
C LEU A 73 -3.71 -4.51 18.20
N MET A 74 -3.70 -5.64 17.48
CA MET A 74 -4.88 -6.28 16.91
C MET A 74 -5.30 -7.53 17.71
N ASP A 75 -4.98 -7.60 19.00
CA ASP A 75 -5.37 -8.73 19.86
C ASP A 75 -6.89 -8.99 19.79
N GLY A 76 -7.26 -10.15 19.23
CA GLY A 76 -8.66 -10.58 19.07
C GLY A 76 -9.29 -10.34 17.69
N ALA A 77 -8.53 -9.81 16.72
CA ALA A 77 -8.94 -9.70 15.31
C ALA A 77 -8.72 -11.00 14.51
#